data_AF-A0A9D8QU30-F1
#
_entry.id   AF-A0A9D8QU30-F1
#
_cell.length_a   1.000
_cell.length_b   1.000
_cell.length_c   1.000
_cell.angle_alpha   90.00
_cell.angle_beta   90.00
_cell.angle_gamma   90.00
#
_symmetry.space_group_name_H-M   'P 1'
#
loop_
_entity.id
_entity.type
_entity.pdbx_description
1 polymer ?
#
loop_
_entity_poly.entity_id
_entity_poly.type
_entity_poly.pdbx_seq_one_letter_code
_entity_poly.pdbx_strand_id
1 'polypeptide(L)'
;MKKITSLLLLLCFLSIEGVRGGQPSNYYRKTEGLRGLQLKEALHDLIQPLYVLNYGGGAGKTWSGFWYTDQMEDMQVRDRYSNTVRYFNPDMSAVSNMNIEHIWANSWWGHLKNNAYCDLFNLYPADATANGRKSNNPIGIVDGTVAYTNGVTKVGKSTSYRADSLITVWEPADQWKGDFARTYFYMATCYSHMTSLWTTTEGLLTVDPNSPLLMRPWVYNLMLEWAEADPLDEIEQQRCDAIYEIQGNRNPFVDYPELCYYIWGNRTDEQFYCTEEHGAEIFVPAASEEIDFGLWPLSRPFSAKVQVRGRGLDEGTTLSVSDESFTLDKTALSSDEITEGTDIIVSVTPTEEGCYTTMLTLEGSGYVQQTPLIVSFVDGIPAYEATDIVCAVSSRRFNANWMNYQPGATYTLNVYTKDAQGTAKTFGTYETTDTTYQVKNVAPSTTYYYNVSIMENGEAVVGSNEVKVEMPEVSPV
;
A
#
# COMPACT_ATOMS: atom_id res chain seq x y z
N MET A 1 63.63 -22.84 13.91
CA MET A 1 62.77 -22.53 12.74
C MET A 1 61.33 -22.47 13.22
N LYS A 2 60.86 -21.28 13.63
CA LYS A 2 59.46 -21.05 14.03
C LYS A 2 58.72 -20.51 12.81
N LYS A 3 57.69 -21.22 12.35
CA LYS A 3 56.82 -20.78 11.25
C LYS A 3 55.90 -19.69 11.77
N ILE A 4 55.96 -18.52 11.15
CA ILE A 4 55.04 -17.39 11.36
C ILE A 4 53.92 -17.59 10.35
N THR A 5 52.70 -17.84 10.83
CA THR A 5 51.49 -17.90 10.01
C THR A 5 50.89 -16.50 10.00
N SER A 6 50.92 -15.84 8.83
CA SER A 6 50.24 -14.57 8.59
C SER A 6 48.73 -14.78 8.59
N LEU A 7 48.04 -14.11 9.52
CA LEU A 7 46.59 -13.98 9.55
C LEU A 7 46.20 -12.81 8.63
N LEU A 8 45.63 -13.10 7.47
CA LEU A 8 45.09 -12.09 6.56
C LEU A 8 43.73 -11.64 7.13
N LEU A 9 43.67 -10.42 7.66
CA LEU A 9 42.44 -9.79 8.13
C LEU A 9 41.67 -9.29 6.90
N LEU A 10 40.59 -9.95 6.53
CA LEU A 10 39.67 -9.51 5.49
C LEU A 10 38.85 -8.34 6.06
N LEU A 11 39.20 -7.10 5.69
CA LEU A 11 38.37 -5.93 5.97
C LEU A 11 37.11 -6.01 5.09
N CYS A 12 35.99 -6.40 5.69
CA CYS A 12 34.67 -6.12 5.13
C CYS A 12 34.45 -4.60 5.15
N PHE A 13 34.50 -3.97 3.98
CA PHE A 13 33.93 -2.64 3.79
C PHE A 13 32.40 -2.79 3.89
N LEU A 14 31.85 -2.56 5.07
CA LEU A 14 30.45 -2.20 5.22
C LEU A 14 30.31 -0.78 4.65
N SER A 15 29.74 -0.67 3.45
CA SER A 15 29.16 0.57 2.97
C SER A 15 28.08 0.98 3.97
N ILE A 16 28.35 2.06 4.69
CA ILE A 16 27.33 2.75 5.48
C ILE A 16 26.47 3.49 4.46
N GLU A 17 25.41 2.85 3.98
CA GLU A 17 24.32 3.56 3.35
C GLU A 17 23.63 4.39 4.44
N GLY A 18 23.63 5.70 4.24
CA GLY A 18 22.94 6.61 5.14
C GLY A 18 21.45 6.28 5.16
N VAL A 19 20.93 5.99 6.36
CA VAL A 19 19.49 5.91 6.61
C VAL A 19 18.90 7.28 6.25
N ARG A 20 18.32 7.40 5.06
CA ARG A 20 17.25 8.37 4.83
C ARG A 20 16.07 7.91 5.68
N GLY A 21 15.51 8.80 6.49
CA GLY A 21 14.69 8.49 7.68
C GLY A 21 13.72 7.30 7.52
N GLY A 22 13.83 6.33 8.43
CA GLY A 22 12.79 5.35 8.77
C GLY A 22 12.43 4.25 7.76
N GLN A 23 12.69 4.42 6.46
CA GLN A 23 12.19 3.50 5.43
C GLN A 23 13.10 2.27 5.21
N PRO A 24 12.55 1.05 4.99
CA PRO A 24 13.33 -0.11 4.53
C PRO A 24 14.03 0.17 3.20
N SER A 25 15.28 -0.27 3.05
CA SER A 25 16.10 -0.05 1.83
C SER A 25 15.43 -0.53 0.53
N ASN A 26 14.46 -1.45 0.62
CA ASN A 26 13.80 -2.09 -0.52
C ASN A 26 12.33 -1.67 -0.71
N TYR A 27 11.86 -0.59 -0.08
CA TYR A 27 10.44 -0.18 -0.13
C TYR A 27 9.89 -0.07 -1.57
N TYR A 28 10.66 0.51 -2.49
CA TYR A 28 10.27 0.70 -3.89
C TYR A 28 10.67 -0.45 -4.82
N ARG A 29 11.21 -1.56 -4.29
CA ARG A 29 11.75 -2.66 -5.12
C ARG A 29 10.73 -3.23 -6.10
N LYS A 30 9.46 -3.29 -5.72
CA LYS A 30 8.37 -3.78 -6.59
C LYS A 30 8.02 -2.84 -7.74
N THR A 31 8.52 -1.60 -7.76
CA THR A 31 8.30 -0.63 -8.83
C THR A 31 9.46 -0.57 -9.83
N GLU A 32 10.63 -1.10 -9.48
CA GLU A 32 11.82 -1.16 -10.33
C GLU A 32 11.53 -1.83 -11.69
N GLY A 33 11.99 -1.22 -12.77
CA GLY A 33 11.84 -1.70 -14.14
C GLY A 33 10.44 -1.50 -14.74
N LEU A 34 9.49 -0.92 -14.00
CA LEU A 34 8.14 -0.63 -14.52
C LEU A 34 8.07 0.75 -15.18
N ARG A 35 7.05 0.95 -16.02
CA ARG A 35 6.81 2.22 -16.74
C ARG A 35 5.32 2.52 -16.89
N GLY A 36 4.99 3.78 -17.16
CA GLY A 36 3.64 4.22 -17.48
C GLY A 36 2.59 3.71 -16.49
N LEU A 37 1.54 3.06 -17.01
CA LEU A 37 0.44 2.56 -16.19
C LEU A 37 0.83 1.41 -15.25
N GLN A 38 1.76 0.53 -15.66
CA GLN A 38 2.23 -0.56 -14.80
C GLN A 38 2.95 0.00 -13.57
N LEU A 39 3.76 1.05 -13.75
CA LEU A 39 4.41 1.75 -12.64
C LEU A 39 3.37 2.39 -11.72
N LYS A 40 2.37 3.07 -12.28
CA LYS A 40 1.27 3.69 -11.51
C LYS A 40 0.48 2.66 -10.69
N GLU A 41 0.20 1.49 -11.25
CA GLU A 41 -0.50 0.39 -10.57
C GLU A 41 0.35 -0.20 -9.43
N ALA A 42 1.63 -0.48 -9.68
CA ALA A 42 2.52 -0.98 -8.62
C ALA A 42 2.70 0.03 -7.47
N LEU A 43 2.75 1.33 -7.80
CA LEU A 43 2.77 2.38 -6.79
C LEU A 43 1.45 2.48 -6.02
N HIS A 44 0.31 2.33 -6.70
CA HIS A 44 -1.00 2.30 -6.05
C HIS A 44 -1.04 1.24 -4.94
N ASP A 45 -0.59 0.03 -5.24
CA ASP A 45 -0.57 -1.07 -4.26
C ASP A 45 0.44 -0.80 -3.13
N LEU A 46 1.61 -0.26 -3.46
CA LEU A 46 2.69 0.02 -2.50
C LEU A 46 2.33 1.10 -1.48
N ILE A 47 1.69 2.18 -1.93
CA ILE A 47 1.56 3.41 -1.13
C ILE A 47 0.23 3.50 -0.37
N GLN A 48 -0.53 2.41 -0.27
CA GLN A 48 -1.70 2.37 0.61
C GLN A 48 -1.29 2.63 2.07
N PRO A 49 -1.98 3.54 2.79
CA PRO A 49 -1.66 3.78 4.19
C PRO A 49 -1.97 2.55 5.05
N LEU A 50 -1.03 2.16 5.91
CA LEU A 50 -1.23 1.10 6.89
C LEU A 50 -2.15 1.58 8.02
N TYR A 51 -2.06 2.86 8.36
CA TYR A 51 -2.87 3.51 9.38
C TYR A 51 -3.25 4.93 8.96
N VAL A 52 -4.42 5.40 9.40
CA VAL A 52 -4.82 6.81 9.31
C VAL A 52 -5.35 7.28 10.66
N LEU A 53 -5.09 8.56 10.99
CA LEU A 53 -5.59 9.18 12.21
C LEU A 53 -7.11 9.37 12.16
N ASN A 54 -7.73 9.57 13.33
CA ASN A 54 -9.10 10.05 13.38
C ASN A 54 -9.19 11.50 12.90
N TYR A 55 -10.32 11.88 12.30
CA TYR A 55 -10.50 13.26 11.85
C TYR A 55 -10.72 14.23 13.03
N GLY A 56 -10.03 15.37 13.06
CA GLY A 56 -10.31 16.48 13.98
C GLY A 56 -9.17 16.84 14.96
N GLY A 57 -9.55 17.43 16.10
CA GLY A 57 -8.63 17.98 17.12
C GLY A 57 -8.37 17.05 18.32
N GLY A 58 -7.12 17.04 18.80
CA GLY A 58 -6.64 16.26 19.95
C GLY A 58 -5.73 15.10 19.56
N ALA A 59 -5.19 14.42 20.57
CA ALA A 59 -4.31 13.26 20.40
C ALA A 59 -4.97 12.14 19.58
N GLY A 60 -4.20 11.53 18.67
CA GLY A 60 -4.70 10.48 17.77
C GLY A 60 -5.62 10.99 16.66
N LYS A 61 -5.65 12.31 16.42
CA LYS A 61 -6.43 12.94 15.35
C LYS A 61 -5.58 13.80 14.42
N THR A 62 -6.15 14.24 13.30
CA THR A 62 -5.45 15.02 12.26
C THR A 62 -4.61 16.18 12.80
N TRP A 63 -5.13 16.98 13.75
CA TRP A 63 -4.35 18.09 14.32
C TRP A 63 -3.12 17.64 15.11
N SER A 64 -3.14 16.44 15.72
CA SER A 64 -1.93 15.84 16.27
C SER A 64 -0.96 15.36 15.20
N GLY A 65 -1.44 15.01 14.00
CA GLY A 65 -0.57 14.78 12.84
C GLY A 65 0.14 16.07 12.40
N PHE A 66 -0.63 17.13 12.20
CA PHE A 66 -0.11 18.47 11.83
C PHE A 66 0.92 19.01 12.81
N TRP A 67 0.78 18.70 14.10
CA TRP A 67 1.77 19.03 15.11
C TRP A 67 3.16 18.48 14.76
N TYR A 68 3.25 17.27 14.20
CA TYR A 68 4.54 16.67 13.82
C TYR A 68 4.95 17.00 12.38
N THR A 69 3.99 17.19 11.47
CA THR A 69 4.25 17.32 10.03
C THR A 69 4.38 18.76 9.55
N ASP A 70 3.76 19.71 10.25
CA ASP A 70 3.57 21.09 9.80
C ASP A 70 3.94 22.12 10.88
N GLN A 71 4.70 21.71 11.90
CA GLN A 71 5.28 22.61 12.90
C GLN A 71 6.57 23.25 12.38
N MET A 72 6.67 24.57 12.56
CA MET A 72 7.88 25.37 12.44
C MET A 72 8.49 25.63 13.83
N GLU A 73 9.60 26.36 13.90
CA GLU A 73 10.41 26.48 15.11
C GLU A 73 9.62 26.72 16.40
N ASP A 74 9.15 27.91 16.71
CA ASP A 74 8.49 28.28 17.97
C ASP A 74 7.03 27.78 18.13
N MET A 75 6.70 26.55 17.70
CA MET A 75 5.34 26.00 17.61
C MET A 75 4.45 26.68 16.56
N GLN A 76 5.01 27.53 15.70
CA GLN A 76 4.27 28.16 14.61
C GLN A 76 3.75 27.11 13.62
N VAL A 77 2.53 27.30 13.15
CA VAL A 77 1.92 26.46 12.12
C VAL A 77 2.44 26.87 10.75
N ARG A 78 2.92 25.90 9.96
CA ARG A 78 3.25 26.08 8.55
C ARG A 78 1.96 26.19 7.72
N ASP A 79 1.38 27.38 7.69
CA ASP A 79 0.19 27.70 6.90
C ASP A 79 0.55 28.00 5.44
N ARG A 80 0.30 27.04 4.54
CA ARG A 80 0.54 27.19 3.09
C ARG A 80 -0.53 28.03 2.38
N TYR A 81 -1.53 28.53 3.11
CA TYR A 81 -2.69 29.25 2.58
C TYR A 81 -2.75 30.72 2.97
N SER A 82 -1.95 31.17 3.94
CA SER A 82 -1.90 32.57 4.36
C SER A 82 -0.57 32.94 5.03
N ASN A 83 -0.27 34.23 5.07
CA ASN A 83 0.86 34.77 5.85
C ASN A 83 0.47 35.05 7.31
N THR A 84 -0.71 34.60 7.77
CA THR A 84 -1.15 34.87 9.14
C THR A 84 -0.47 33.90 10.09
N VAL A 85 0.38 34.44 10.96
CA VAL A 85 1.09 33.66 11.98
C VAL A 85 0.11 33.10 13.02
N ARG A 86 0.18 31.78 13.23
CA ARG A 86 -0.58 31.04 14.23
C ARG A 86 0.30 29.98 14.88
N TYR A 87 -0.11 29.51 16.05
CA TYR A 87 0.67 28.55 16.84
C TYR A 87 -0.19 27.34 17.19
N PHE A 88 0.43 26.16 17.23
CA PHE A 88 -0.24 24.97 17.71
C PHE A 88 -0.57 25.07 19.20
N ASN A 89 -1.72 24.51 19.59
CA ASN A 89 -2.11 24.40 21.00
C ASN A 89 -1.40 23.20 21.65
N PRO A 90 -0.84 23.31 22.87
CA PRO A 90 -0.12 22.22 23.53
C PRO A 90 -0.90 20.90 23.71
N ASP A 91 -2.24 20.96 23.69
CA ASP A 91 -3.13 19.80 23.77
C ASP A 91 -3.48 19.19 22.39
N MET A 92 -2.81 19.67 21.33
CA MET A 92 -3.03 19.28 19.93
C MET A 92 -4.48 19.51 19.45
N SER A 93 -5.23 20.39 20.12
CA SER A 93 -6.56 20.82 19.67
C SER A 93 -6.46 21.72 18.44
N ALA A 94 -7.59 21.86 17.73
CA ALA A 94 -7.65 22.66 16.53
C ALA A 94 -7.21 24.11 16.77
N VAL A 95 -6.33 24.63 15.91
CA VAL A 95 -5.87 26.02 15.99
C VAL A 95 -6.99 26.96 15.56
N SER A 96 -7.21 28.02 16.33
CA SER A 96 -8.29 28.97 16.07
C SER A 96 -8.14 29.64 14.70
N ASN A 97 -9.25 29.77 13.97
CA ASN A 97 -9.31 30.30 12.60
C ASN A 97 -8.51 29.49 11.56
N MET A 98 -8.28 28.21 11.83
CA MET A 98 -7.75 27.26 10.86
C MET A 98 -8.68 26.07 10.67
N ASN A 99 -8.62 25.48 9.48
CA ASN A 99 -9.33 24.27 9.12
C ASN A 99 -8.34 23.17 8.74
N ILE A 100 -8.82 21.93 8.77
CA ILE A 100 -8.18 20.81 8.06
C ILE A 100 -8.60 20.92 6.60
N GLU A 101 -7.63 21.11 5.71
CA GLU A 101 -7.86 21.31 4.28
C GLU A 101 -7.58 20.04 3.49
N HIS A 102 -8.53 19.62 2.65
CA HIS A 102 -8.35 18.53 1.68
C HIS A 102 -7.94 19.11 0.32
N ILE A 103 -6.67 18.93 -0.07
CA ILE A 103 -6.15 19.40 -1.37
C ILE A 103 -7.00 18.86 -2.51
N TRP A 104 -7.09 17.53 -2.56
CA TRP A 104 -8.09 16.83 -3.34
C TRP A 104 -9.38 16.85 -2.55
N ALA A 105 -10.32 17.71 -2.95
CA ALA A 105 -11.47 18.05 -2.12
C ALA A 105 -12.35 16.82 -1.83
N ASN A 106 -12.69 16.60 -0.56
CA ASN A 106 -13.50 15.44 -0.15
C ASN A 106 -14.92 15.40 -0.75
N SER A 107 -15.45 16.55 -1.14
CA SER A 107 -16.73 16.63 -1.85
C SER A 107 -16.65 15.95 -3.20
N TRP A 108 -15.46 15.89 -3.83
CA TRP A 108 -15.32 15.31 -5.16
C TRP A 108 -15.71 13.83 -5.18
N TRP A 109 -15.48 13.10 -4.08
CA TRP A 109 -15.89 11.70 -3.90
C TRP A 109 -17.10 11.52 -2.97
N GLY A 110 -17.91 12.58 -2.77
CA GLY A 110 -19.17 12.50 -2.04
C GLY A 110 -19.03 12.47 -0.51
N HIS A 111 -17.92 12.97 0.06
CA HIS A 111 -17.67 13.04 1.51
C HIS A 111 -17.61 11.68 2.22
N LEU A 112 -17.41 10.59 1.48
CA LEU A 112 -17.22 9.27 2.09
C LEU A 112 -15.99 9.31 3.01
N LYS A 113 -16.18 8.89 4.26
CA LYS A 113 -15.13 8.82 5.28
C LYS A 113 -14.34 7.51 5.13
N ASN A 114 -13.39 7.51 4.21
CA ASN A 114 -12.43 6.43 3.98
C ASN A 114 -11.00 6.92 4.32
N ASN A 115 -9.97 6.12 4.02
CA ASN A 115 -8.58 6.51 4.28
C ASN A 115 -8.20 7.85 3.62
N ALA A 116 -8.64 8.11 2.39
CA ALA A 116 -8.40 9.38 1.69
C ALA A 116 -8.94 10.62 2.42
N TYR A 117 -9.95 10.43 3.29
CA TYR A 117 -10.52 11.50 4.11
C TYR A 117 -9.60 11.92 5.26
N CYS A 118 -8.74 11.00 5.74
CA CYS A 118 -7.85 11.21 6.88
C CYS A 118 -6.36 11.18 6.52
N ASP A 119 -6.02 10.97 5.25
CA ASP A 119 -4.64 10.85 4.78
C ASP A 119 -3.90 12.19 4.87
N LEU A 120 -2.83 12.23 5.67
CA LEU A 120 -1.99 13.39 5.88
C LEU A 120 -1.27 13.84 4.59
N PHE A 121 -1.05 12.99 3.59
CA PHE A 121 -0.54 13.47 2.29
C PHE A 121 -1.55 14.33 1.51
N ASN A 122 -2.86 14.21 1.82
CA ASN A 122 -3.93 15.03 1.26
C ASN A 122 -4.35 16.21 2.17
N LEU A 123 -3.93 16.19 3.44
CA LEU A 123 -4.43 17.08 4.47
C LEU A 123 -3.40 18.11 4.91
N TYR A 124 -3.83 19.37 5.01
CA TYR A 124 -2.97 20.47 5.45
C TYR A 124 -3.69 21.36 6.48
N PRO A 125 -2.99 21.94 7.46
CA PRO A 125 -3.55 23.04 8.24
C PRO A 125 -3.63 24.28 7.36
N ALA A 126 -4.81 24.88 7.27
CA ALA A 126 -5.06 26.03 6.40
C ALA A 126 -5.80 27.16 7.10
N ASP A 127 -5.50 28.41 6.76
CA ASP A 127 -6.35 29.55 7.07
C ASP A 127 -7.82 29.27 6.71
N ALA A 128 -8.73 29.42 7.68
CA ALA A 128 -10.13 29.05 7.51
C ALA A 128 -10.85 29.89 6.45
N THR A 129 -10.44 31.16 6.24
CA THR A 129 -11.02 32.01 5.20
C THR A 129 -10.55 31.58 3.82
N ALA A 130 -9.24 31.35 3.65
CA ALA A 130 -8.67 30.88 2.40
C ALA A 130 -9.25 29.53 1.99
N ASN A 131 -9.35 28.57 2.92
CA ASN A 131 -10.04 27.29 2.70
C ASN A 131 -11.50 27.53 2.26
N GLY A 132 -12.27 28.31 3.02
CA GLY A 132 -13.67 28.58 2.68
C GLY A 132 -13.85 29.24 1.30
N ARG A 133 -12.88 30.06 0.86
CA ARG A 133 -12.87 30.68 -0.48
C ARG A 133 -12.44 29.69 -1.57
N LYS A 134 -11.45 28.84 -1.29
CA LYS A 134 -11.01 27.76 -2.17
C LYS A 134 -12.18 26.82 -2.47
N SER A 135 -12.99 26.48 -1.46
CA SER A 135 -14.11 25.55 -1.61
C SER A 135 -13.62 24.22 -2.24
N ASN A 136 -14.44 23.61 -3.07
CA ASN A 136 -14.13 22.45 -3.91
C ASN A 136 -13.64 22.84 -5.31
N ASN A 137 -13.19 24.08 -5.53
CA ASN A 137 -12.72 24.50 -6.85
C ASN A 137 -11.46 23.69 -7.24
N PRO A 138 -11.27 23.34 -8.52
CA PRO A 138 -10.03 22.74 -9.00
C PRO A 138 -8.83 23.68 -8.78
N ILE A 139 -7.65 23.10 -8.61
CA ILE A 139 -6.39 23.85 -8.61
C ILE A 139 -6.08 24.34 -10.04
N GLY A 140 -5.57 25.55 -10.19
CA GLY A 140 -5.32 26.13 -11.50
C GLY A 140 -4.69 27.52 -11.44
N ILE A 141 -4.33 28.06 -12.60
CA ILE A 141 -3.86 29.45 -12.71
C ILE A 141 -5.06 30.38 -12.82
N VAL A 142 -5.12 31.42 -11.99
CA VAL A 142 -6.13 32.47 -12.13
C VAL A 142 -5.60 33.53 -13.10
N ASP A 143 -6.06 33.45 -14.34
CA ASP A 143 -5.72 34.35 -15.45
C ASP A 143 -6.83 35.37 -15.78
N GLY A 144 -8.00 35.23 -15.15
CA GLY A 144 -9.16 36.11 -15.31
C GLY A 144 -9.49 36.94 -14.08
N THR A 145 -10.78 37.20 -13.87
CA THR A 145 -11.25 37.99 -12.74
C THR A 145 -10.93 37.30 -11.41
N VAL A 146 -10.15 37.99 -10.57
CA VAL A 146 -9.83 37.56 -9.20
C VAL A 146 -11.04 37.85 -8.28
N ALA A 147 -11.55 36.81 -7.63
CA ALA A 147 -12.64 36.90 -6.66
C ALA A 147 -12.14 36.99 -5.21
N TYR A 148 -10.97 36.43 -4.93
CA TYR A 148 -10.31 36.48 -3.62
C TYR A 148 -8.80 36.39 -3.78
N THR A 149 -8.08 37.12 -2.94
CA THR A 149 -6.66 36.90 -2.70
C THR A 149 -6.30 37.37 -1.30
N ASN A 150 -5.38 36.66 -0.65
CA ASN A 150 -4.72 37.11 0.58
C ASN A 150 -3.19 37.23 0.40
N GLY A 151 -2.70 37.21 -0.85
CA GLY A 151 -1.29 37.20 -1.20
C GLY A 151 -0.63 35.82 -1.20
N VAL A 152 -1.28 34.78 -0.67
CA VAL A 152 -0.78 33.39 -0.67
C VAL A 152 -1.72 32.44 -1.39
N THR A 153 -3.03 32.60 -1.23
CA THR A 153 -4.07 31.89 -1.96
C THR A 153 -4.85 32.89 -2.79
N LYS A 154 -5.11 32.55 -4.04
CA LYS A 154 -5.95 33.32 -4.97
C LYS A 154 -7.08 32.43 -5.47
N VAL A 155 -8.27 32.98 -5.64
CA VAL A 155 -9.43 32.30 -6.25
C VAL A 155 -10.00 33.21 -7.32
N GLY A 156 -10.30 32.66 -8.49
CA GLY A 156 -10.81 33.46 -9.60
C GLY A 156 -11.09 32.63 -10.84
N LYS A 157 -11.32 33.34 -11.96
CA LYS A 157 -11.59 32.72 -13.25
C LYS A 157 -10.31 32.26 -13.93
N SER A 158 -10.41 31.14 -14.64
CA SER A 158 -9.33 30.49 -15.36
C SER A 158 -9.77 29.98 -16.72
N THR A 159 -8.89 30.09 -17.72
CA THR A 159 -9.02 29.44 -19.03
C THR A 159 -8.29 28.10 -19.13
N SER A 160 -7.62 27.65 -18.05
CA SER A 160 -6.75 26.46 -18.06
C SER A 160 -7.45 25.16 -18.45
N TYR A 161 -8.76 25.02 -18.20
CA TYR A 161 -9.50 23.82 -18.60
C TYR A 161 -9.76 23.79 -20.12
N ARG A 162 -10.35 24.85 -20.66
CA ARG A 162 -10.63 25.03 -22.09
C ARG A 162 -10.66 26.51 -22.43
N ALA A 163 -10.13 26.88 -23.60
CA ALA A 163 -10.11 28.26 -24.07
C ALA A 163 -11.51 28.88 -24.24
N ASP A 164 -12.54 28.06 -24.44
CA ASP A 164 -13.94 28.47 -24.66
C ASP A 164 -14.80 28.44 -23.37
N SER A 165 -14.23 28.10 -22.22
CA SER A 165 -14.96 27.94 -20.96
C SER A 165 -14.18 28.47 -19.76
N LEU A 166 -14.78 29.43 -19.03
CA LEU A 166 -14.22 29.95 -17.79
C LEU A 166 -14.70 29.11 -16.61
N ILE A 167 -13.75 28.42 -15.97
CA ILE A 167 -13.98 27.75 -14.69
C ILE A 167 -13.51 28.65 -13.54
N THR A 168 -13.97 28.36 -12.33
CA THR A 168 -13.38 28.94 -11.12
C THR A 168 -12.29 27.98 -10.65
N VAL A 169 -11.11 28.52 -10.37
CA VAL A 169 -9.97 27.76 -9.79
C VAL A 169 -9.47 28.45 -8.54
N TRP A 170 -8.64 27.75 -7.78
CA TRP A 170 -7.77 28.36 -6.79
C TRP A 170 -6.29 28.18 -7.20
N GLU A 171 -5.47 29.16 -6.87
CA GLU A 171 -4.03 29.20 -7.18
C GLU A 171 -3.25 29.46 -5.89
N PRO A 172 -2.30 28.60 -5.52
CA PRO A 172 -1.37 28.83 -4.41
C PRO A 172 -0.24 29.80 -4.81
N ALA A 173 0.50 30.30 -3.82
CA ALA A 173 1.73 31.05 -4.04
C ALA A 173 2.80 30.16 -4.68
N ASP A 174 3.72 30.79 -5.43
CA ASP A 174 4.69 30.06 -6.26
C ASP A 174 5.56 29.08 -5.47
N GLN A 175 5.93 29.43 -4.23
CA GLN A 175 6.75 28.59 -3.34
C GLN A 175 6.04 27.33 -2.78
N TRP A 176 4.77 27.11 -3.11
CA TRP A 176 4.00 25.93 -2.65
C TRP A 176 3.41 25.15 -3.83
N LYS A 177 3.72 25.55 -5.07
CA LYS A 177 3.13 24.95 -6.26
C LYS A 177 3.62 23.50 -6.44
N GLY A 178 4.87 23.24 -6.10
CA GLY A 178 5.51 21.94 -6.13
C GLY A 178 4.93 21.00 -5.07
N ASP A 179 4.80 21.46 -3.83
CA ASP A 179 4.17 20.70 -2.73
C ASP A 179 2.82 20.15 -3.16
N PHE A 180 1.95 21.04 -3.66
CA PHE A 180 0.62 20.64 -4.05
C PHE A 180 0.64 19.78 -5.32
N ALA A 181 1.53 20.00 -6.27
CA ALA A 181 1.69 19.11 -7.42
C ALA A 181 2.02 17.67 -7.00
N ARG A 182 2.98 17.48 -6.09
CA ARG A 182 3.36 16.17 -5.56
C ARG A 182 2.24 15.52 -4.74
N THR A 183 1.39 16.29 -4.06
CA THR A 183 0.14 15.77 -3.47
C THR A 183 -0.87 15.33 -4.52
N TYR A 184 -1.03 16.07 -5.62
CA TYR A 184 -1.95 15.68 -6.70
C TYR A 184 -1.52 14.37 -7.37
N PHE A 185 -0.22 14.22 -7.67
CA PHE A 185 0.32 12.96 -8.19
C PHE A 185 0.11 11.79 -7.23
N TYR A 186 0.34 12.01 -5.92
CA TYR A 186 0.08 11.02 -4.88
C TYR A 186 -1.40 10.60 -4.85
N MET A 187 -2.33 11.56 -4.77
CA MET A 187 -3.76 11.27 -4.68
C MET A 187 -4.27 10.55 -5.93
N ALA A 188 -3.79 10.93 -7.11
CA ALA A 188 -4.16 10.30 -8.36
C ALA A 188 -3.63 8.85 -8.51
N THR A 189 -2.61 8.50 -7.73
CA THR A 189 -1.98 7.17 -7.71
C THR A 189 -2.56 6.32 -6.58
N CYS A 190 -2.40 6.76 -5.33
CA CYS A 190 -2.82 6.06 -4.12
C CYS A 190 -4.32 5.73 -4.14
N TYR A 191 -5.17 6.64 -4.61
CA TYR A 191 -6.61 6.45 -4.56
C TYR A 191 -7.23 6.19 -5.93
N SER A 192 -6.46 5.74 -6.91
CA SER A 192 -6.91 5.52 -8.30
C SER A 192 -8.14 4.60 -8.42
N HIS A 193 -8.30 3.62 -7.53
CA HIS A 193 -9.46 2.74 -7.44
C HIS A 193 -10.79 3.45 -7.09
N MET A 194 -10.75 4.68 -6.57
CA MET A 194 -11.93 5.49 -6.24
C MET A 194 -12.57 6.17 -7.47
N THR A 195 -12.13 5.84 -8.69
CA THR A 195 -12.56 6.49 -9.94
C THR A 195 -14.07 6.67 -10.09
N SER A 196 -14.86 5.67 -9.68
CA SER A 196 -16.32 5.68 -9.75
C SER A 196 -17.00 6.64 -8.77
N LEU A 197 -16.30 7.10 -7.73
CA LEU A 197 -16.83 8.02 -6.73
C LEU A 197 -16.72 9.48 -7.18
N TRP A 198 -15.78 9.80 -8.06
CA TRP A 198 -15.52 11.18 -8.48
C TRP A 198 -16.51 11.67 -9.54
N THR A 199 -17.65 12.18 -9.07
CA THR A 199 -18.81 12.47 -9.93
C THR A 199 -19.30 13.92 -9.87
N THR A 200 -18.75 14.74 -8.97
CA THR A 200 -19.13 16.16 -8.85
C THR A 200 -18.67 16.97 -10.06
N THR A 201 -19.36 18.09 -10.34
CA THR A 201 -19.01 18.95 -11.48
C THR A 201 -17.58 19.48 -11.36
N GLU A 202 -17.18 19.98 -10.20
CA GLU A 202 -15.84 20.52 -9.95
C GLU A 202 -14.78 19.41 -9.95
N GLY A 203 -15.08 18.25 -9.37
CA GLY A 203 -14.19 17.09 -9.42
C GLY A 203 -13.95 16.63 -10.85
N LEU A 204 -15.00 16.57 -11.68
CA LEU A 204 -14.91 16.20 -13.10
C LEU A 204 -14.19 17.24 -13.98
N LEU A 205 -13.88 18.43 -13.47
CA LEU A 205 -12.93 19.34 -14.13
C LEU A 205 -11.49 18.86 -13.92
N THR A 206 -11.20 18.19 -12.81
CA THR A 206 -9.86 17.69 -12.48
C THR A 206 -9.62 16.28 -12.96
N VAL A 207 -10.62 15.41 -12.78
CA VAL A 207 -10.54 13.97 -13.09
C VAL A 207 -11.29 13.61 -14.35
N ASP A 208 -10.82 12.55 -15.00
CA ASP A 208 -11.54 11.78 -16.00
C ASP A 208 -11.70 10.34 -15.48
N PRO A 209 -12.91 9.96 -15.03
CA PRO A 209 -13.14 8.62 -14.49
C PRO A 209 -12.89 7.47 -15.47
N ASN A 210 -12.85 7.76 -16.78
CA ASN A 210 -12.61 6.78 -17.83
C ASN A 210 -11.13 6.70 -18.24
N SER A 211 -10.26 7.54 -17.66
CA SER A 211 -8.83 7.54 -17.94
C SER A 211 -8.09 6.72 -16.88
N PRO A 212 -7.18 5.80 -17.28
CA PRO A 212 -6.33 5.09 -16.31
C PRO A 212 -5.33 6.02 -15.60
N LEU A 213 -5.00 7.17 -16.22
CA LEU A 213 -4.19 8.23 -15.61
C LEU A 213 -4.96 9.06 -14.60
N LEU A 214 -6.29 8.93 -14.61
CA LEU A 214 -7.26 9.62 -13.77
C LEU A 214 -7.30 11.15 -13.91
N MET A 215 -6.18 11.85 -13.77
CA MET A 215 -6.16 13.30 -13.96
C MET A 215 -6.39 13.65 -15.42
N ARG A 216 -7.12 14.76 -15.65
CA ARG A 216 -7.25 15.33 -16.99
C ARG A 216 -5.91 15.91 -17.48
N PRO A 217 -5.68 15.94 -18.81
CA PRO A 217 -4.45 16.48 -19.39
C PRO A 217 -4.04 17.86 -18.91
N TRP A 218 -4.98 18.80 -18.85
CA TRP A 218 -4.65 20.15 -18.39
C TRP A 218 -4.18 20.18 -16.92
N VAL A 219 -4.67 19.27 -16.07
CA VAL A 219 -4.27 19.19 -14.66
C VAL A 219 -2.87 18.59 -14.56
N TYR A 220 -2.64 17.41 -15.13
CA TYR A 220 -1.34 16.78 -14.95
C TYR A 220 -0.23 17.58 -15.65
N ASN A 221 -0.51 18.23 -16.78
CA ASN A 221 0.47 19.14 -17.41
C ASN A 221 0.80 20.33 -16.50
N LEU A 222 -0.21 20.92 -15.86
CA LEU A 222 0.01 22.00 -14.89
C LEU A 222 0.81 21.52 -13.67
N MET A 223 0.52 20.32 -13.15
CA MET A 223 1.27 19.76 -12.02
C MET A 223 2.71 19.46 -12.39
N LEU A 224 2.98 19.00 -13.63
CA LEU A 224 4.36 18.80 -14.13
C LEU A 224 5.10 20.14 -14.22
N GLU A 225 4.48 21.17 -14.80
CA GLU A 225 5.05 22.53 -14.86
C GLU A 225 5.37 23.09 -13.47
N TRP A 226 4.47 22.86 -12.51
CA TRP A 226 4.63 23.35 -11.14
C TRP A 226 5.69 22.57 -10.36
N ALA A 227 5.75 21.25 -10.51
CA ALA A 227 6.79 20.43 -9.89
C ALA A 227 8.19 20.77 -10.42
N GLU A 228 8.31 21.18 -11.68
CA GLU A 228 9.57 21.66 -12.28
C GLU A 228 9.95 23.06 -11.78
N ALA A 229 8.97 23.97 -11.72
CA ALA A 229 9.20 25.36 -11.30
C ALA A 229 9.47 25.50 -9.79
N ASP A 230 8.94 24.58 -8.99
CA ASP A 230 9.10 24.51 -7.53
C ASP A 230 9.62 23.11 -7.12
N PRO A 231 10.95 22.90 -7.25
CA PRO A 231 11.59 21.62 -6.98
C PRO A 231 11.41 21.16 -5.52
N LEU A 232 11.62 19.87 -5.28
CA LEU A 232 11.62 19.30 -3.94
C LEU A 232 12.52 20.09 -2.97
N ASP A 233 12.01 20.39 -1.78
CA ASP A 233 12.77 21.00 -0.71
C ASP A 233 12.84 20.15 0.58
N GLU A 234 13.60 20.65 1.56
CA GLU A 234 13.76 19.96 2.86
C GLU A 234 12.45 19.91 3.66
N ILE A 235 11.57 20.91 3.49
CA ILE A 235 10.30 20.98 4.21
C ILE A 235 9.40 19.81 3.82
N GLU A 236 9.34 19.49 2.53
CA GLU A 236 8.58 18.37 2.02
C GLU A 236 9.17 17.02 2.39
N GLN A 237 10.50 16.89 2.34
CA GLN A 237 11.18 15.66 2.76
C GLN A 237 10.89 15.38 4.23
N GLN A 238 11.06 16.37 5.11
CA GLN A 238 10.76 16.24 6.55
C GLN A 238 9.29 15.90 6.79
N ARG A 239 8.38 16.50 6.02
CA ARG A 239 6.95 16.20 6.10
C ARG A 239 6.65 14.78 5.67
N CYS A 240 7.26 14.28 4.60
CA CYS A 240 7.10 12.91 4.12
C CYS A 240 7.60 11.89 5.17
N ASP A 241 8.75 12.18 5.77
CA ASP A 241 9.33 11.37 6.85
C ASP A 241 8.42 11.34 8.09
N ALA A 242 7.93 12.49 8.53
CA ALA A 242 7.00 12.56 9.66
C ALA A 242 5.66 11.84 9.38
N ILE A 243 5.14 11.91 8.14
CA ILE A 243 3.91 11.18 7.78
C ILE A 243 4.17 9.68 7.74
N TYR A 244 5.34 9.24 7.26
CA TYR A 244 5.70 7.81 7.24
C TYR A 244 5.66 7.19 8.63
N GLU A 245 6.22 7.87 9.64
CA GLU A 245 6.19 7.42 11.04
C GLU A 245 4.77 7.31 11.61
N ILE A 246 3.79 8.02 11.03
CA ILE A 246 2.39 8.00 11.46
C ILE A 246 1.55 6.99 10.68
N GLN A 247 1.67 6.97 9.35
CA GLN A 247 0.77 6.22 8.45
C GLN A 247 1.37 4.94 7.88
N GLY A 248 2.69 4.78 7.96
CA GLY A 248 3.43 3.65 7.43
C GLY A 248 3.59 3.62 5.91
N ASN A 249 3.24 4.71 5.21
CA ASN A 249 3.36 4.84 3.76
C ASN A 249 4.08 6.14 3.35
N ARG A 250 4.61 6.18 2.12
CA ARG A 250 5.41 7.28 1.57
C ARG A 250 4.70 7.98 0.41
N ASN A 251 5.07 9.23 0.14
CA ASN A 251 4.75 9.88 -1.13
C ASN A 251 5.90 9.66 -2.13
N PRO A 252 5.73 8.79 -3.14
CA PRO A 252 6.78 8.47 -4.10
C PRO A 252 7.22 9.68 -4.94
N PHE A 253 6.36 10.67 -5.11
CA PHE A 253 6.66 11.89 -5.86
C PHE A 253 7.45 12.92 -5.03
N VAL A 254 7.58 12.71 -3.72
CA VAL A 254 8.54 13.42 -2.87
C VAL A 254 9.87 12.67 -2.86
N ASP A 255 9.85 11.34 -2.75
CA ASP A 255 11.07 10.52 -2.70
C ASP A 255 11.83 10.48 -4.03
N TYR A 256 11.08 10.47 -5.14
CA TYR A 256 11.57 10.48 -6.52
C TYR A 256 10.77 11.51 -7.34
N PRO A 257 11.12 12.81 -7.27
CA PRO A 257 10.36 13.87 -7.95
C PRO A 257 10.18 13.66 -9.46
N GLU A 258 11.14 13.01 -10.12
CA GLU A 258 11.10 12.70 -11.55
C GLU A 258 10.07 11.63 -11.92
N LEU A 259 9.57 10.85 -10.95
CA LEU A 259 8.64 9.75 -11.18
C LEU A 259 7.37 10.22 -11.89
N CYS A 260 6.94 11.46 -11.67
CA CYS A 260 5.78 12.05 -12.35
C CYS A 260 5.92 12.04 -13.89
N TYR A 261 7.14 12.19 -14.43
CA TYR A 261 7.39 12.17 -15.87
C TYR A 261 7.27 10.79 -16.49
N TYR A 262 7.46 9.72 -15.70
CA TYR A 262 7.30 8.33 -16.13
C TYR A 262 5.83 7.88 -16.22
N ILE A 263 4.91 8.65 -15.64
CA ILE A 263 3.47 8.33 -15.63
C ILE A 263 2.67 9.32 -16.51
N TRP A 264 2.91 10.62 -16.37
CA TRP A 264 2.14 11.67 -17.07
C TRP A 264 2.97 12.51 -18.05
N GLY A 265 4.29 12.41 -18.00
CA GLY A 265 5.19 13.26 -18.78
C GLY A 265 5.67 12.60 -20.08
N ASN A 266 6.89 12.95 -20.46
CA ASN A 266 7.52 12.52 -21.71
C ASN A 266 8.36 11.24 -21.60
N ARG A 267 8.38 10.57 -20.43
CA ARG A 267 9.18 9.37 -20.16
C ARG A 267 8.31 8.12 -19.95
N THR A 268 7.07 8.13 -20.42
CA THR A 268 6.10 7.06 -20.16
C THR A 268 6.48 5.71 -20.76
N ASP A 269 7.33 5.71 -21.78
CA ASP A 269 7.84 4.49 -22.43
C ASP A 269 9.20 4.03 -21.84
N GLU A 270 9.79 4.80 -20.92
CA GLU A 270 11.06 4.49 -20.25
C GLU A 270 10.83 3.74 -18.94
N GLN A 271 11.72 2.80 -18.61
CA GLN A 271 11.67 2.09 -17.33
C GLN A 271 12.18 2.98 -16.19
N PHE A 272 11.44 2.98 -15.08
CA PHE A 272 11.83 3.66 -13.86
C PHE A 272 12.76 2.76 -13.03
N TYR A 273 13.84 3.36 -12.53
CA TYR A 273 14.74 2.74 -11.57
C TYR A 273 15.04 3.71 -10.43
N CYS A 274 15.06 3.23 -9.19
CA CYS A 274 15.33 4.12 -8.04
C CYS A 274 16.80 4.57 -7.99
N THR A 275 17.69 3.85 -8.67
CA THR A 275 19.12 4.13 -8.73
C THR A 275 19.61 4.18 -10.16
N GLU A 276 20.58 5.06 -10.43
CA GLU A 276 21.31 5.11 -11.70
C GLU A 276 22.30 3.94 -11.87
N GLU A 277 22.30 2.95 -10.97
CA GLU A 277 23.14 1.78 -11.14
C GLU A 277 22.71 0.93 -12.34
N HIS A 278 23.67 0.29 -12.99
CA HIS A 278 23.43 -0.49 -14.21
C HIS A 278 23.92 -1.95 -14.08
N GLY A 279 24.08 -2.43 -12.85
CA GLY A 279 24.49 -3.80 -12.57
C GLY A 279 23.37 -4.81 -12.82
N ALA A 280 23.76 -6.06 -13.07
CA ALA A 280 22.86 -7.21 -13.12
C ALA A 280 22.09 -7.36 -11.80
N GLU A 281 20.77 -7.32 -11.85
CA GLU A 281 19.93 -7.37 -10.65
C GLU A 281 18.56 -8.00 -10.94
N ILE A 282 18.05 -8.80 -10.00
CA ILE A 282 16.67 -9.27 -9.96
C ILE A 282 15.90 -8.49 -8.87
N PHE A 283 14.84 -7.81 -9.27
CA PHE A 283 14.01 -7.01 -8.37
C PHE A 283 12.93 -7.85 -7.72
N VAL A 284 12.20 -8.62 -8.54
CA VAL A 284 11.16 -9.55 -8.11
C VAL A 284 11.46 -10.93 -8.70
N PRO A 285 11.37 -12.01 -7.91
CA PRO A 285 11.22 -11.97 -6.46
C PRO A 285 12.44 -11.34 -5.79
N ALA A 286 12.34 -10.84 -4.55
CA ALA A 286 13.52 -10.35 -3.87
C ALA A 286 14.40 -11.51 -3.37
N ALA A 287 15.71 -11.26 -3.23
CA ALA A 287 16.63 -12.23 -2.66
C ALA A 287 16.21 -12.58 -1.22
N SER A 288 16.10 -13.88 -0.93
CA SER A 288 15.68 -14.40 0.37
C SER A 288 14.29 -13.97 0.85
N GLU A 289 13.47 -13.37 0.00
CA GLU A 289 12.03 -13.19 0.27
C GLU A 289 11.35 -14.55 0.25
N GLU A 290 10.65 -14.90 1.33
CA GLU A 290 9.84 -16.11 1.36
C GLU A 290 8.54 -15.87 0.59
N ILE A 291 8.30 -16.68 -0.44
CA ILE A 291 7.03 -16.71 -1.14
C ILE A 291 6.22 -17.88 -0.61
N ASP A 292 5.27 -17.56 0.27
CA ASP A 292 4.30 -18.53 0.79
C ASP A 292 3.01 -18.50 -0.05
N PHE A 293 2.71 -19.63 -0.70
CA PHE A 293 1.52 -19.82 -1.50
C PHE A 293 0.30 -20.26 -0.67
N GLY A 294 0.47 -20.39 0.65
CA GLY A 294 -0.57 -20.71 1.61
C GLY A 294 -0.97 -22.18 1.63
N LEU A 295 -2.19 -22.42 2.12
CA LEU A 295 -2.73 -23.75 2.39
C LEU A 295 -3.65 -24.23 1.26
N TRP A 296 -3.36 -25.41 0.71
CA TRP A 296 -4.04 -26.00 -0.44
C TRP A 296 -4.61 -27.39 -0.14
N PRO A 297 -5.68 -27.83 -0.85
CA PRO A 297 -6.20 -29.18 -0.72
C PRO A 297 -5.33 -30.18 -1.50
N LEU A 298 -5.02 -31.33 -0.91
CA LEU A 298 -4.32 -32.43 -1.59
C LEU A 298 -5.06 -32.96 -2.83
N SER A 299 -6.38 -32.81 -2.85
CA SER A 299 -7.23 -33.29 -3.95
C SER A 299 -7.04 -32.52 -5.26
N ARG A 300 -6.21 -31.47 -5.28
CA ARG A 300 -5.97 -30.62 -6.46
C ARG A 300 -4.48 -30.44 -6.72
N PRO A 301 -4.03 -30.52 -7.98
CA PRO A 301 -2.67 -30.12 -8.31
C PRO A 301 -2.48 -28.64 -8.00
N PHE A 302 -1.34 -28.29 -7.42
CA PHE A 302 -0.97 -26.91 -7.18
C PHE A 302 -0.18 -26.35 -8.35
N SER A 303 -0.52 -25.13 -8.73
CA SER A 303 0.21 -24.35 -9.72
C SER A 303 0.04 -22.87 -9.41
N ALA A 304 1.15 -22.14 -9.28
CA ALA A 304 1.15 -20.71 -9.00
C ALA A 304 2.19 -19.97 -9.84
N LYS A 305 1.91 -18.68 -10.06
CA LYS A 305 2.81 -17.78 -10.78
C LYS A 305 3.81 -17.16 -9.82
N VAL A 306 5.07 -17.11 -10.22
CA VAL A 306 6.11 -16.29 -9.62
C VAL A 306 6.55 -15.27 -10.65
N GLN A 307 6.40 -13.98 -10.33
CA GLN A 307 6.85 -12.91 -11.21
C GLN A 307 8.37 -12.78 -11.11
N VAL A 308 9.03 -12.71 -12.27
CA VAL A 308 10.46 -12.45 -12.40
C VAL A 308 10.65 -11.13 -13.17
N ARG A 309 11.38 -10.19 -12.58
CA ARG A 309 11.76 -8.92 -13.23
C ARG A 309 13.10 -8.42 -12.72
N GLY A 310 13.91 -7.86 -13.61
CA GLY A 310 15.29 -7.45 -13.34
C GLY A 310 15.85 -6.50 -14.38
N ARG A 311 17.15 -6.21 -14.30
CA ARG A 311 17.90 -5.41 -15.28
C ARG A 311 19.32 -5.94 -15.45
N GLY A 312 19.95 -5.63 -16.59
CA GLY A 312 21.38 -5.88 -16.81
C GLY A 312 21.76 -7.37 -16.90
N LEU A 313 20.89 -8.21 -17.45
CA LEU A 313 21.02 -9.68 -17.48
C LEU A 313 21.25 -10.18 -18.91
N ASP A 314 22.30 -9.67 -19.55
CA ASP A 314 22.51 -9.78 -21.01
C ASP A 314 22.52 -11.22 -21.56
N GLU A 315 22.91 -12.21 -20.76
CA GLU A 315 22.93 -13.63 -21.14
C GLU A 315 21.65 -14.39 -20.74
N GLY A 316 20.66 -13.69 -20.16
CA GLY A 316 19.47 -14.29 -19.56
C GLY A 316 19.74 -14.93 -18.20
N THR A 317 18.84 -15.83 -17.80
CA THR A 317 18.84 -16.47 -16.48
C THR A 317 18.44 -17.93 -16.60
N THR A 318 19.19 -18.85 -16.00
CA THR A 318 18.74 -20.23 -15.77
C THR A 318 17.93 -20.32 -14.50
N LEU A 319 16.92 -21.19 -14.52
CA LEU A 319 15.99 -21.42 -13.41
C LEU A 319 16.10 -22.87 -12.93
N SER A 320 16.18 -23.05 -11.62
CA SER A 320 16.12 -24.38 -11.01
C SER A 320 15.46 -24.35 -9.64
N VAL A 321 14.97 -25.51 -9.19
CA VAL A 321 14.45 -25.74 -7.84
C VAL A 321 15.31 -26.77 -7.12
N SER A 322 15.49 -26.63 -5.81
CA SER A 322 16.31 -27.56 -5.02
C SER A 322 15.62 -28.88 -4.68
N ASP A 323 14.28 -28.89 -4.70
CA ASP A 323 13.45 -30.08 -4.43
C ASP A 323 12.76 -30.53 -5.73
N GLU A 324 12.97 -31.79 -6.11
CA GLU A 324 12.45 -32.42 -7.34
C GLU A 324 10.92 -32.61 -7.35
N SER A 325 10.24 -32.49 -6.21
CA SER A 325 8.78 -32.48 -6.15
C SER A 325 8.17 -31.23 -6.79
N PHE A 326 8.94 -30.15 -6.89
CA PHE A 326 8.56 -28.95 -7.59
C PHE A 326 9.00 -29.01 -9.05
N THR A 327 8.17 -28.44 -9.92
CA THR A 327 8.46 -28.30 -11.35
C THR A 327 8.26 -26.85 -11.77
N LEU A 328 9.09 -26.41 -12.72
CA LEU A 328 8.96 -25.13 -13.39
C LEU A 328 8.49 -25.36 -14.83
N ASP A 329 7.63 -24.49 -15.34
CA ASP A 329 7.26 -24.49 -16.76
C ASP A 329 8.39 -24.00 -17.69
N LYS A 330 9.33 -23.23 -17.14
CA LYS A 330 10.53 -22.72 -17.81
C LYS A 330 11.80 -23.10 -17.05
N THR A 331 12.86 -23.42 -17.78
CA THR A 331 14.21 -23.67 -17.20
C THR A 331 15.19 -22.53 -17.46
N ALA A 332 14.81 -21.55 -18.27
CA ALA A 332 15.58 -20.34 -18.52
C ALA A 332 14.66 -19.20 -18.97
N LEU A 333 15.14 -17.97 -18.81
CA LEU A 333 14.52 -16.73 -19.25
C LEU A 333 15.52 -15.92 -20.07
N SER A 334 15.05 -15.28 -21.13
CA SER A 334 15.83 -14.29 -21.88
C SER A 334 15.96 -12.96 -21.14
N SER A 335 16.97 -12.15 -21.48
CA SER A 335 17.13 -10.80 -20.94
C SER A 335 15.89 -9.94 -21.16
N ASP A 336 15.26 -10.04 -22.33
CA ASP A 336 14.06 -9.28 -22.68
C ASP A 336 12.86 -9.70 -21.81
N GLU A 337 12.65 -11.01 -21.59
CA GLU A 337 11.59 -11.51 -20.70
C GLU A 337 11.75 -10.97 -19.27
N ILE A 338 12.98 -10.88 -18.77
CA ILE A 338 13.23 -10.41 -17.41
C ILE A 338 13.13 -8.88 -17.33
N THR A 339 13.59 -8.18 -18.35
CA THR A 339 13.54 -6.71 -18.40
C THR A 339 12.09 -6.22 -18.51
N GLU A 340 11.27 -6.85 -19.36
CA GLU A 340 9.83 -6.56 -19.44
C GLU A 340 9.03 -7.09 -18.24
N GLY A 341 9.58 -8.08 -17.54
CA GLY A 341 8.89 -8.83 -16.50
C GLY A 341 8.10 -9.99 -17.07
N THR A 342 8.25 -11.16 -16.47
CA THR A 342 7.60 -12.40 -16.93
C THR A 342 7.12 -13.24 -15.74
N ASP A 343 6.09 -14.04 -15.95
CA ASP A 343 5.67 -15.05 -14.98
C ASP A 343 6.34 -16.38 -15.31
N ILE A 344 6.81 -17.07 -14.26
CA ILE A 344 7.09 -18.50 -14.31
C ILE A 344 6.01 -19.23 -13.52
N ILE A 345 5.69 -20.45 -13.92
CA ILE A 345 4.73 -21.31 -13.23
C ILE A 345 5.49 -22.33 -12.42
N VAL A 346 5.26 -22.31 -11.11
CA VAL A 346 5.74 -23.30 -10.16
C VAL A 346 4.60 -24.26 -9.86
N SER A 347 4.84 -25.56 -10.00
CA SER A 347 3.83 -26.59 -9.71
C SER A 347 4.40 -27.67 -8.79
N VAL A 348 3.55 -28.22 -7.91
CA VAL A 348 3.86 -29.40 -7.09
C VAL A 348 2.60 -30.28 -7.02
N THR A 349 2.81 -31.60 -7.06
CA THR A 349 1.73 -32.59 -6.91
C THR A 349 2.06 -33.48 -5.71
N PRO A 350 1.76 -33.02 -4.49
CA PRO A 350 2.07 -33.77 -3.27
C PRO A 350 1.20 -35.03 -3.16
N THR A 351 1.70 -36.04 -2.46
CA THR A 351 0.95 -37.26 -2.12
C THR A 351 0.57 -37.34 -0.64
N GLU A 352 1.11 -36.46 0.19
CA GLU A 352 0.91 -36.45 1.64
C GLU A 352 0.65 -35.02 2.13
N GLU A 353 -0.06 -34.88 3.25
CA GLU A 353 -0.25 -33.59 3.90
C GLU A 353 1.07 -33.07 4.47
N GLY A 354 1.22 -31.75 4.54
CA GLY A 354 2.41 -31.13 5.11
C GLY A 354 2.84 -29.85 4.41
N CYS A 355 3.91 -29.27 4.94
CA CYS A 355 4.57 -28.10 4.39
C CYS A 355 5.69 -28.54 3.44
N TYR A 356 5.64 -28.05 2.21
CA TYR A 356 6.63 -28.31 1.17
C TYR A 356 7.39 -27.02 0.91
N THR A 357 8.72 -27.12 0.86
CA THR A 357 9.61 -25.97 0.67
C THR A 357 10.65 -26.30 -0.39
N THR A 358 10.92 -25.36 -1.29
CA THR A 358 12.00 -25.45 -2.27
C THR A 358 12.72 -24.13 -2.43
N MET A 359 13.98 -24.15 -2.84
CA MET A 359 14.72 -22.93 -3.18
C MET A 359 14.65 -22.72 -4.69
N LEU A 360 13.91 -21.70 -5.14
CA LEU A 360 14.01 -21.21 -6.51
C LEU A 360 15.35 -20.49 -6.67
N THR A 361 16.17 -20.97 -7.60
CA THR A 361 17.46 -20.37 -7.95
C THR A 361 17.38 -19.74 -9.33
N LEU A 362 17.72 -18.46 -9.40
CA LEU A 362 17.91 -17.67 -10.61
C LEU A 362 19.41 -17.42 -10.76
N GLU A 363 20.04 -18.02 -11.76
CA GLU A 363 21.48 -17.94 -11.97
C GLU A 363 21.79 -17.42 -13.37
N GLY A 364 22.76 -16.51 -13.47
CA GLY A 364 23.24 -15.97 -14.73
C GLY A 364 24.64 -15.38 -14.56
N SER A 365 25.11 -14.63 -15.57
CA SER A 365 26.48 -14.14 -15.59
C SER A 365 26.77 -13.14 -14.46
N GLY A 366 27.43 -13.63 -13.41
CA GLY A 366 27.91 -12.81 -12.29
C GLY A 366 26.95 -12.68 -11.11
N TYR A 367 25.81 -13.38 -11.11
CA TYR A 367 24.87 -13.36 -9.98
C TYR A 367 24.19 -14.72 -9.79
N VAL A 368 23.83 -14.99 -8.54
CA VAL A 368 22.97 -16.10 -8.14
C VAL A 368 21.99 -15.54 -7.13
N GLN A 369 20.70 -15.64 -7.42
CA GLN A 369 19.65 -15.27 -6.48
C GLN A 369 18.86 -16.50 -6.07
N GLN A 370 18.55 -16.60 -4.79
CA GLN A 370 17.74 -17.68 -4.24
C GLN A 370 16.56 -17.12 -3.45
N THR A 371 15.39 -17.70 -3.69
CA THR A 371 14.11 -17.30 -3.11
C THR A 371 13.41 -18.57 -2.60
N PRO A 372 13.16 -18.69 -1.28
CA PRO A 372 12.38 -19.79 -0.74
C PRO A 372 10.93 -19.74 -1.23
N LEU A 373 10.44 -20.88 -1.71
CA LEU A 373 9.05 -21.10 -2.07
C LEU A 373 8.42 -22.07 -1.08
N ILE A 374 7.28 -21.71 -0.52
CA ILE A 374 6.59 -22.47 0.53
C ILE A 374 5.14 -22.71 0.10
N VAL A 375 4.66 -23.93 0.26
CA VAL A 375 3.25 -24.28 0.08
C VAL A 375 2.88 -25.40 1.04
N SER A 376 1.73 -25.26 1.69
CA SER A 376 1.23 -26.27 2.62
C SER A 376 0.01 -26.99 2.06
N PHE A 377 -0.12 -28.28 2.38
CA PHE A 377 -1.25 -29.09 1.96
C PHE A 377 -1.93 -29.78 3.12
N VAL A 378 -3.25 -29.93 2.99
CA VAL A 378 -4.11 -30.68 3.91
C VAL A 378 -4.98 -31.66 3.14
N ASP A 379 -5.29 -32.80 3.76
CA ASP A 379 -6.34 -33.67 3.26
C ASP A 379 -7.71 -33.04 3.53
N GLY A 380 -8.50 -32.82 2.47
CA GLY A 380 -9.81 -32.19 2.54
C GLY A 380 -9.79 -30.66 2.39
N ILE A 381 -10.62 -29.96 3.16
CA ILE A 381 -10.91 -28.53 3.00
C ILE A 381 -9.82 -27.70 3.72
N PRO A 382 -9.11 -26.77 3.06
CA PRO A 382 -8.24 -25.83 3.76
C PRO A 382 -9.07 -24.87 4.63
N ALA A 383 -8.94 -25.00 5.95
CA ALA A 383 -9.41 -24.03 6.92
C ALA A 383 -8.23 -23.10 7.29
N TYR A 384 -8.46 -21.79 7.14
CA TYR A 384 -7.44 -20.76 7.33
C TYR A 384 -7.46 -20.21 8.73
N GLU A 385 -6.50 -19.38 9.11
CA GLU A 385 -6.55 -18.67 10.39
C GLU A 385 -7.81 -17.79 10.54
N ALA A 386 -8.26 -17.63 11.79
CA ALA A 386 -9.37 -16.74 12.08
C ALA A 386 -8.97 -15.28 11.88
N THR A 387 -9.89 -14.50 11.33
CA THR A 387 -9.73 -13.05 11.18
C THR A 387 -10.70 -12.31 12.10
N ASP A 388 -10.56 -10.99 12.20
CA ASP A 388 -11.53 -10.13 12.92
C ASP A 388 -11.76 -10.56 14.38
N ILE A 389 -10.66 -10.95 15.04
CA ILE A 389 -10.64 -11.37 16.44
C ILE A 389 -10.83 -10.11 17.29
N VAL A 390 -12.03 -9.93 17.82
CA VAL A 390 -12.41 -8.79 18.65
C VAL A 390 -12.79 -9.28 20.03
N CYS A 391 -12.17 -8.69 21.05
CA CYS A 391 -12.48 -8.94 22.46
C CYS A 391 -12.70 -7.63 23.23
N ALA A 392 -13.86 -7.01 23.00
CA ALA A 392 -14.29 -5.79 23.68
C ALA A 392 -15.47 -6.08 24.62
N VAL A 393 -15.72 -5.17 25.57
CA VAL A 393 -16.87 -5.28 26.51
C VAL A 393 -18.20 -5.42 25.75
N SER A 394 -18.36 -4.69 24.65
CA SER A 394 -19.57 -4.65 23.83
C SER A 394 -19.66 -5.75 22.77
N SER A 395 -18.55 -6.40 22.41
CA SER A 395 -18.52 -7.39 21.33
C SER A 395 -17.34 -8.34 21.47
N ARG A 396 -17.63 -9.64 21.35
CA ARG A 396 -16.64 -10.73 21.43
C ARG A 396 -16.89 -11.70 20.28
N ARG A 397 -15.97 -11.75 19.31
CA ARG A 397 -16.16 -12.46 18.05
C ARG A 397 -14.85 -12.77 17.32
N PHE A 398 -14.92 -13.71 16.40
CA PHE A 398 -13.95 -13.93 15.34
C PHE A 398 -14.66 -14.44 14.08
N ASN A 399 -14.04 -14.28 12.91
CA ASN A 399 -14.51 -14.88 11.67
C ASN A 399 -13.68 -16.14 11.38
N ALA A 400 -14.34 -17.30 11.33
CA ALA A 400 -13.75 -18.54 10.83
C ALA A 400 -13.74 -18.51 9.30
N ASN A 401 -12.65 -18.93 8.65
CA ASN A 401 -12.47 -18.83 7.20
C ASN A 401 -11.97 -20.16 6.61
N TRP A 402 -12.42 -20.50 5.41
CA TRP A 402 -11.98 -21.71 4.70
C TRP A 402 -12.05 -21.53 3.18
N MET A 403 -11.43 -22.44 2.44
CA MET A 403 -11.49 -22.46 0.98
C MET A 403 -12.91 -22.78 0.51
N ASN A 404 -13.34 -22.16 -0.60
CA ASN A 404 -14.45 -22.71 -1.36
C ASN A 404 -14.02 -24.05 -2.00
N TYR A 405 -14.26 -25.14 -1.30
CA TYR A 405 -13.83 -26.47 -1.72
C TYR A 405 -14.57 -26.93 -2.97
N GLN A 406 -15.86 -26.67 -3.11
CA GLN A 406 -16.58 -26.92 -4.35
C GLN A 406 -17.76 -25.95 -4.52
N PRO A 407 -18.04 -25.50 -5.76
CA PRO A 407 -19.14 -24.57 -6.01
C PRO A 407 -20.48 -25.09 -5.47
N GLY A 408 -21.15 -24.29 -4.65
CA GLY A 408 -22.46 -24.62 -4.10
C GLY A 408 -22.46 -25.62 -2.94
N ALA A 409 -21.30 -25.97 -2.38
CA ALA A 409 -21.26 -26.77 -1.16
C ALA A 409 -21.93 -26.06 0.02
N THR A 410 -22.63 -26.84 0.84
CA THR A 410 -23.02 -26.45 2.20
C THR A 410 -21.96 -26.98 3.17
N TYR A 411 -21.42 -26.08 3.98
CA TYR A 411 -20.41 -26.34 4.97
C TYR A 411 -21.02 -26.42 6.36
N THR A 412 -20.55 -27.38 7.16
CA THR A 412 -20.82 -27.48 8.59
C THR A 412 -19.57 -27.05 9.35
N LEU A 413 -19.62 -25.88 9.99
CA LEU A 413 -18.59 -25.38 10.89
C LEU A 413 -18.83 -25.92 12.29
N ASN A 414 -17.83 -26.59 12.88
CA ASN A 414 -17.83 -26.96 14.29
C ASN A 414 -16.82 -26.11 15.05
N VAL A 415 -17.27 -25.48 16.12
CA VAL A 415 -16.44 -24.67 17.02
C VAL A 415 -16.47 -25.29 18.40
N TYR A 416 -15.31 -25.42 19.04
CA TYR A 416 -15.16 -26.08 20.33
C TYR A 416 -13.96 -25.56 21.11
N THR A 417 -13.89 -25.96 22.37
CA THR A 417 -12.73 -25.75 23.26
C THR A 417 -12.11 -27.10 23.60
N LYS A 418 -10.87 -27.12 24.08
CA LYS A 418 -10.23 -28.34 24.60
C LYS A 418 -9.94 -28.15 26.08
N ASP A 419 -10.23 -29.16 26.90
CA ASP A 419 -9.80 -29.18 28.29
C ASP A 419 -8.27 -29.44 28.41
N ALA A 420 -7.76 -29.46 29.65
CA ALA A 420 -6.33 -29.68 29.92
C ALA A 420 -5.83 -31.07 29.46
N GLN A 421 -6.75 -32.01 29.21
CA GLN A 421 -6.47 -33.36 28.70
C GLN A 421 -6.66 -33.46 27.18
N GLY A 422 -7.05 -32.37 26.51
CA GLY A 422 -7.28 -32.30 25.06
C GLY A 422 -8.69 -32.70 24.64
N THR A 423 -9.61 -32.97 25.56
CA THR A 423 -10.99 -33.39 25.24
C THR A 423 -11.78 -32.21 24.67
N ALA A 424 -12.36 -32.41 23.49
CA ALA A 424 -13.17 -31.38 22.83
C ALA A 424 -14.52 -31.18 23.56
N LYS A 425 -14.87 -29.92 23.81
CA LYS A 425 -16.18 -29.48 24.29
C LYS A 425 -16.79 -28.52 23.29
N THR A 426 -17.86 -28.96 22.62
CA THR A 426 -18.58 -28.17 21.61
C THR A 426 -19.04 -26.84 22.17
N PHE A 427 -18.71 -25.78 21.44
CA PHE A 427 -19.25 -24.43 21.65
C PHE A 427 -20.45 -24.19 20.74
N GLY A 428 -20.35 -24.58 19.46
CA GLY A 428 -21.45 -24.46 18.50
C GLY A 428 -21.17 -25.18 17.19
N THR A 429 -22.25 -25.50 16.48
CA THR A 429 -22.22 -26.07 15.13
C THR A 429 -23.12 -25.22 14.24
N TYR A 430 -22.64 -24.85 13.06
CA TYR A 430 -23.28 -23.90 12.17
C TYR A 430 -23.24 -24.40 10.73
N GLU A 431 -24.34 -24.27 10.01
CA GLU A 431 -24.39 -24.57 8.57
C GLU A 431 -24.40 -23.27 7.77
N THR A 432 -23.62 -23.22 6.70
CA THR A 432 -23.58 -22.08 5.77
C THR A 432 -23.10 -22.50 4.38
N THR A 433 -23.50 -21.75 3.36
CA THR A 433 -22.94 -21.87 2.00
C THR A 433 -21.79 -20.89 1.76
N ASP A 434 -21.57 -19.97 2.69
CA ASP A 434 -20.46 -19.02 2.64
C ASP A 434 -19.15 -19.70 3.04
N THR A 435 -18.02 -19.08 2.68
CA THR A 435 -16.67 -19.54 3.06
C THR A 435 -16.14 -18.87 4.31
N THR A 436 -17.00 -18.14 5.01
CA THR A 436 -16.69 -17.48 6.27
C THR A 436 -17.91 -17.50 7.18
N TYR A 437 -17.69 -17.57 8.49
CA TYR A 437 -18.75 -17.45 9.48
C TYR A 437 -18.27 -16.70 10.72
N GLN A 438 -19.05 -15.71 11.13
CA GLN A 438 -18.75 -14.91 12.33
C GLN A 438 -19.26 -15.60 13.59
N VAL A 439 -18.33 -16.15 14.37
CA VAL A 439 -18.60 -16.74 15.67
C VAL A 439 -18.68 -15.61 16.70
N LYS A 440 -19.78 -15.54 17.47
CA LYS A 440 -20.06 -14.46 18.43
C LYS A 440 -20.19 -14.99 19.85
N ASN A 441 -20.14 -14.09 20.83
CA ASN A 441 -20.33 -14.37 22.25
C ASN A 441 -19.29 -15.35 22.82
N VAL A 442 -18.09 -15.33 22.26
CA VAL A 442 -16.95 -16.10 22.74
C VAL A 442 -16.40 -15.51 24.05
N ALA A 443 -15.80 -16.35 24.88
CA ALA A 443 -15.21 -15.92 26.15
C ALA A 443 -13.82 -15.28 25.91
N PRO A 444 -13.46 -14.23 26.69
CA PRO A 444 -12.11 -13.69 26.68
C PRO A 444 -11.11 -14.72 27.19
N SER A 445 -9.83 -14.55 26.85
CA SER A 445 -8.72 -15.39 27.35
C SER A 445 -8.96 -16.90 27.18
N THR A 446 -9.72 -17.26 26.14
CA THR A 446 -10.15 -18.63 25.88
C THR A 446 -9.65 -19.05 24.51
N THR A 447 -9.05 -20.23 24.43
CA THR A 447 -8.66 -20.84 23.17
C THR A 447 -9.82 -21.64 22.60
N TYR A 448 -10.25 -21.24 21.42
CA TYR A 448 -11.20 -21.99 20.60
C TYR A 448 -10.46 -22.75 19.50
N TYR A 449 -11.12 -23.77 18.99
CA TYR A 449 -10.72 -24.52 17.81
C TYR A 449 -11.91 -24.59 16.88
N TYR A 450 -11.65 -24.61 15.58
CA TYR A 450 -12.68 -24.94 14.62
C TYR A 450 -12.18 -25.84 13.50
N ASN A 451 -13.14 -26.57 12.93
CA ASN A 451 -12.98 -27.28 11.67
C ASN A 451 -14.30 -27.20 10.89
N VAL A 452 -14.21 -27.50 9.61
CA VAL A 452 -15.32 -27.42 8.66
C VAL A 452 -15.44 -28.75 7.95
N SER A 453 -16.65 -29.20 7.71
CA SER A 453 -16.92 -30.39 6.94
C SER A 453 -18.01 -30.16 5.90
N ILE A 454 -17.98 -30.97 4.84
CA ILE A 454 -19.13 -31.19 3.97
C ILE A 454 -19.80 -32.48 4.44
N MET A 455 -21.10 -32.41 4.67
CA MET A 455 -21.90 -33.51 5.19
C MET A 455 -22.75 -34.13 4.09
N GLU A 456 -22.82 -35.46 4.01
CA GLU A 456 -23.78 -36.20 3.20
C GLU A 456 -24.46 -37.26 4.07
N ASN A 457 -25.79 -37.32 4.03
CA ASN A 457 -26.60 -38.27 4.83
C ASN A 457 -26.29 -38.26 6.34
N GLY A 458 -25.82 -37.13 6.87
CA GLY A 458 -25.46 -36.97 8.29
C GLY A 458 -24.04 -37.40 8.64
N GLU A 459 -23.23 -37.82 7.67
CA GLU A 459 -21.81 -38.16 7.86
C GLU A 459 -20.91 -37.14 7.18
N ALA A 460 -19.76 -36.84 7.79
CA ALA A 460 -18.77 -35.97 7.19
C ALA A 460 -18.03 -36.73 6.07
N VAL A 461 -18.24 -36.30 4.83
CA VAL A 461 -17.58 -36.91 3.66
C VAL A 461 -16.25 -36.23 3.31
N VAL A 462 -16.10 -34.96 3.68
CA VAL A 462 -14.85 -34.22 3.57
C VAL A 462 -14.70 -33.36 4.81
N GLY A 463 -13.59 -33.50 5.54
CA GLY A 463 -13.24 -32.65 6.69
C GLY A 463 -12.19 -31.61 6.33
N SER A 464 -11.92 -30.68 7.24
CA SER A 464 -10.80 -29.73 7.16
C SER A 464 -9.73 -30.08 8.18
N ASN A 465 -8.57 -29.42 8.05
CA ASN A 465 -7.66 -29.24 9.17
C ASN A 465 -8.33 -28.49 10.33
N GLU A 466 -7.78 -28.65 11.53
CA GLU A 466 -8.19 -27.90 12.72
C GLU A 466 -7.45 -26.55 12.79
N VAL A 467 -8.18 -25.49 13.12
CA VAL A 467 -7.63 -24.14 13.30
C VAL A 467 -7.78 -23.73 14.75
N LYS A 468 -6.70 -23.24 15.36
CA LYS A 468 -6.68 -22.69 16.72
C LYS A 468 -6.95 -21.17 16.68
N VAL A 469 -7.76 -20.69 17.61
CA VAL A 469 -8.09 -19.27 17.77
C VAL A 469 -7.89 -18.86 19.22
N GLU A 470 -6.96 -17.95 19.47
CA GLU A 470 -6.69 -17.43 20.82
C GLU A 470 -7.41 -16.10 21.02
N MET A 471 -8.43 -16.07 21.88
CA MET A 471 -9.11 -14.83 22.22
C MET A 471 -8.26 -14.01 23.21
N PRO A 472 -7.97 -12.73 22.93
CA PRO A 472 -7.23 -11.88 23.84
C PRO A 472 -8.03 -11.59 25.13
N GLU A 473 -7.38 -10.95 26.10
CA GLU A 473 -8.08 -10.36 27.23
C GLU A 473 -9.05 -9.26 26.76
N VAL A 474 -10.02 -8.93 27.61
CA VAL A 474 -10.95 -7.83 27.30
C VAL A 474 -10.16 -6.53 27.24
N SER A 475 -10.13 -5.89 26.07
CA SER A 475 -9.53 -4.57 25.94
C SER A 475 -10.35 -3.56 26.74
N PRO A 476 -9.77 -2.88 27.74
CA PRO A 476 -10.42 -1.72 28.35
C PRO A 476 -10.45 -0.61 27.29
N VAL A 477 -11.64 -0.02 27.10
CA VAL A 477 -11.91 1.03 26.12
C VAL A 477 -10.97 2.22 26.30
#